data_AF-A0A2J2HG78-F1
#
_entry.id   AF-A0A2J2HG78-F1
#
_cell.length_a   1.000
_cell.length_b   1.000
_cell.length_c   1.000
_cell.angle_alpha   90.00
_cell.angle_beta   90.00
_cell.angle_gamma   90.00
#
_symmetry.space_group_name_H-M   'P 1'
#
loop_
_entity.id
_entity.type
_entity.pdbx_description
1 polymer ?
#
loop_
_entity_poly.entity_id
_entity_poly.type
_entity_poly.pdbx_seq_one_letter_code
_entity_poly.pdbx_strand_id
1 'polypeptide(L)'
;MIRILTRDDDIPSILIKEVHNLFKTRGFEVDIATAFVNSNGLMIIKDPLTNSDKSYLVTSNITKKAYNWLVNHRIEPRLYDDLHAKLYIMHNNNAYIALIGSSNLTKRGLTVNFEVDVMLKGEVTDSYYEQLLKIFNTIWNASRPITQNDLALLQSINKNVKVTITRNEIIHIEHQALKLLGINKDALIKCKSTDKEDRKQCINTIYNKLRRLTQGNTLPEQAFRTEISKNAHIEKLGKLCHEAPSEWFLGIPCIMIYTAYELGLEKRTYNSGISFYEDVLEESLNKTRKIKEIENATNFIEQELAKIKNDKEYKEQIIHP
;
A
#
# COMPACT_ATOMS: atom_id res chain seq x y z
N MET A 1 -34.69 11.27 -10.23
CA MET A 1 -34.22 11.09 -8.84
C MET A 1 -32.72 11.38 -8.79
N ILE A 2 -32.29 12.15 -7.78
CA ILE A 2 -30.88 12.49 -7.54
C ILE A 2 -30.54 12.00 -6.14
N ARG A 3 -29.44 11.26 -5.98
CA ARG A 3 -28.95 10.78 -4.68
C ARG A 3 -27.46 11.03 -4.57
N ILE A 4 -27.02 11.62 -3.47
CA ILE A 4 -25.61 11.71 -3.11
C ILE A 4 -25.21 10.40 -2.42
N LEU A 5 -24.07 9.86 -2.81
CA LEU A 5 -23.49 8.64 -2.27
C LEU A 5 -22.09 8.94 -1.73
N THR A 6 -21.78 8.36 -0.57
CA THR A 6 -20.49 8.51 0.11
C THR A 6 -19.92 7.15 0.48
N ARG A 7 -18.75 7.09 1.13
CA ARG A 7 -18.16 5.81 1.59
C ARG A 7 -19.10 5.01 2.50
N ASP A 8 -19.98 5.69 3.24
CA ASP A 8 -20.86 5.04 4.21
C ASP A 8 -22.07 4.39 3.49
N ASP A 9 -22.28 4.74 2.23
CA ASP A 9 -23.16 4.02 1.31
C ASP A 9 -22.40 2.84 0.69
N ASP A 10 -23.00 1.66 0.69
CA ASP A 10 -22.52 0.52 -0.10
C ASP A 10 -22.83 0.76 -1.60
N ILE A 11 -22.05 1.65 -2.22
CA ILE A 11 -22.20 2.08 -3.62
C ILE A 11 -22.36 0.89 -4.56
N PRO A 12 -21.53 -0.17 -4.51
CA PRO A 12 -21.72 -1.36 -5.33
C PRO A 12 -23.10 -1.99 -5.19
N SER A 13 -23.52 -2.29 -3.97
CA SER A 13 -24.81 -2.95 -3.74
C SER A 13 -25.97 -2.06 -4.17
N ILE A 14 -25.87 -0.75 -3.95
CA ILE A 14 -26.88 0.22 -4.40
C ILE A 14 -26.95 0.22 -5.93
N LEU A 15 -25.81 0.36 -6.61
CA LEU A 15 -25.76 0.41 -8.07
C LEU A 15 -26.31 -0.88 -8.69
N ILE A 16 -25.85 -2.05 -8.22
CA ILE A 16 -26.29 -3.37 -8.72
C ILE A 16 -27.80 -3.54 -8.49
N LYS A 17 -28.29 -3.19 -7.30
CA LYS A 17 -29.72 -3.27 -6.98
C LYS A 17 -30.54 -2.36 -7.87
N GLU A 18 -30.12 -1.11 -8.10
CA GLU A 18 -30.85 -0.17 -8.94
C GLU A 18 -30.85 -0.58 -10.42
N VAL A 19 -29.71 -1.05 -10.94
CA VAL A 19 -29.60 -1.63 -12.29
C VAL A 19 -30.55 -2.83 -12.42
N HIS A 20 -30.56 -3.74 -11.44
CA HIS A 20 -31.46 -4.88 -11.43
C HIS A 20 -32.94 -4.45 -11.37
N ASN A 21 -33.29 -3.45 -10.56
CA ASN A 21 -34.66 -2.98 -10.45
C ASN A 21 -35.15 -2.31 -11.75
N LEU A 22 -34.29 -1.55 -12.42
CA LEU A 22 -34.61 -0.83 -13.65
C LEU A 22 -34.64 -1.75 -14.88
N PHE A 23 -33.62 -2.59 -15.03
CA PHE A 23 -33.38 -3.33 -16.26
C PHE A 23 -33.57 -4.84 -16.11
N LYS A 24 -33.91 -5.32 -14.90
CA LYS A 24 -33.99 -6.73 -14.55
C LYS A 24 -32.64 -7.42 -14.75
N THR A 25 -32.40 -7.99 -15.92
CA THR A 25 -31.20 -8.77 -16.22
C THR A 25 -30.65 -8.59 -17.63
N ARG A 26 -31.30 -7.84 -18.53
CA ARG A 26 -30.87 -7.67 -19.94
C ARG A 26 -31.59 -6.49 -20.61
N GLY A 27 -31.21 -6.12 -21.83
CA GLY A 27 -31.91 -5.07 -22.58
C GLY A 27 -31.47 -3.66 -22.21
N PHE A 28 -30.20 -3.49 -21.84
CA PHE A 28 -29.60 -2.21 -21.50
C PHE A 28 -28.14 -2.16 -21.99
N GLU A 29 -27.64 -0.96 -22.21
CA GLU A 29 -26.25 -0.68 -22.56
C GLU A 29 -25.52 -0.06 -21.36
N VAL A 30 -24.20 -0.18 -21.36
CA VAL A 30 -23.33 0.35 -20.30
C VAL A 30 -22.23 1.20 -20.91
N ASP A 31 -22.14 2.45 -20.48
CA ASP A 31 -21.15 3.43 -20.93
C ASP A 31 -20.30 3.87 -19.74
N ILE A 32 -18.98 3.62 -19.80
CA ILE A 32 -18.05 3.95 -18.72
C ILE A 32 -16.90 4.81 -19.25
N ALA A 33 -16.73 5.99 -18.66
CA ALA A 33 -15.55 6.83 -18.84
C ALA A 33 -14.90 7.08 -17.48
N THR A 34 -13.77 6.43 -17.21
CA THR A 34 -13.09 6.50 -15.90
C THR A 34 -11.59 6.64 -16.06
N ALA A 35 -10.94 7.45 -15.23
CA ALA A 35 -9.49 7.67 -15.32
C ALA A 35 -8.66 6.40 -15.10
N PHE A 36 -9.08 5.53 -14.16
CA PHE A 36 -8.32 4.33 -13.85
C PHE A 36 -9.19 3.08 -13.72
N VAL A 37 -8.71 1.97 -14.29
CA VAL A 37 -9.37 0.66 -14.27
C VAL A 37 -8.42 -0.44 -13.81
N ASN A 38 -8.85 -1.25 -12.84
CA ASN A 38 -8.17 -2.49 -12.49
C ASN A 38 -9.14 -3.69 -12.39
N SER A 39 -8.58 -4.90 -12.39
CA SER A 39 -9.40 -6.12 -12.42
C SER A 39 -10.31 -6.26 -11.20
N ASN A 40 -9.90 -5.74 -10.05
CA ASN A 40 -10.69 -5.84 -8.83
C ASN A 40 -11.90 -4.90 -8.87
N GLY A 41 -11.80 -3.75 -9.53
CA GLY A 41 -12.94 -2.88 -9.80
C GLY A 41 -13.93 -3.51 -10.78
N LEU A 42 -13.42 -4.13 -11.86
CA LEU A 42 -14.27 -4.84 -12.82
C LEU A 42 -15.07 -5.97 -12.18
N MET A 43 -14.50 -6.70 -11.21
CA MET A 43 -15.22 -7.77 -10.52
C MET A 43 -16.41 -7.28 -9.70
N ILE A 44 -16.41 -6.01 -9.29
CA ILE A 44 -17.53 -5.42 -8.54
C ILE A 44 -18.72 -5.18 -9.44
N ILE A 45 -18.50 -4.68 -10.66
CA ILE A 45 -19.56 -4.38 -11.64
C ILE A 45 -19.61 -5.41 -12.77
N LYS A 46 -19.14 -6.63 -12.50
CA LYS A 46 -19.08 -7.70 -13.50
C LYS A 46 -20.45 -7.94 -14.13
N ASP A 47 -21.47 -8.10 -13.29
CA ASP A 47 -22.80 -8.48 -13.76
C ASP A 47 -23.43 -7.38 -14.65
N PRO A 48 -23.40 -6.08 -14.28
CA PRO A 48 -23.79 -5.01 -15.20
C PRO A 48 -23.06 -5.05 -16.55
N LEU A 49 -21.74 -5.28 -16.55
CA LEU A 49 -20.94 -5.33 -17.79
C LEU A 49 -21.31 -6.52 -18.66
N THR A 50 -21.40 -7.73 -18.09
CA THR A 50 -21.60 -8.96 -18.87
C THR A 50 -23.05 -9.24 -19.24
N ASN A 51 -24.00 -8.68 -18.49
CA ASN A 51 -25.43 -8.86 -18.76
C ASN A 51 -26.02 -7.76 -19.65
N SER A 52 -25.25 -6.70 -19.91
CA SER A 52 -25.62 -5.67 -20.88
C SER A 52 -25.62 -6.21 -22.31
N ASP A 53 -26.44 -5.62 -23.17
CA ASP A 53 -26.44 -5.93 -24.59
C ASP A 53 -25.15 -5.43 -25.25
N LYS A 54 -24.64 -4.27 -24.77
CA LYS A 54 -23.34 -3.71 -25.13
C LYS A 54 -22.73 -2.96 -23.95
N SER A 55 -21.41 -3.03 -23.88
CA SER A 55 -20.59 -2.26 -22.93
C SER A 55 -19.51 -1.49 -23.67
N TYR A 56 -19.42 -0.21 -23.39
CA TYR A 56 -18.42 0.71 -23.89
C TYR A 56 -17.58 1.24 -22.73
N LEU A 57 -16.25 1.12 -22.83
CA LEU A 57 -15.33 1.56 -21.79
C LEU A 57 -14.21 2.42 -22.38
N VAL A 58 -14.04 3.62 -21.82
CA VAL A 58 -12.92 4.52 -22.09
C VAL A 58 -12.15 4.79 -20.80
N THR A 59 -10.82 4.77 -20.89
CA THR A 59 -9.94 5.05 -19.76
C THR A 59 -8.66 5.76 -20.18
N SER A 60 -8.00 6.46 -19.25
CA SER A 60 -6.62 6.95 -19.46
C SER A 60 -5.58 5.98 -18.92
N ASN A 61 -5.95 5.08 -18.00
CA ASN A 61 -5.03 4.09 -17.44
C ASN A 61 -5.76 2.78 -17.08
N ILE A 62 -5.16 1.65 -17.45
CA ILE A 62 -5.70 0.32 -17.22
C ILE A 62 -4.58 -0.67 -16.94
N THR A 63 -4.85 -1.60 -16.01
CA THR A 63 -3.94 -2.72 -15.76
C THR A 63 -4.07 -3.81 -16.83
N LYS A 64 -2.98 -4.51 -17.17
CA LYS A 64 -3.00 -5.61 -18.16
C LYS A 64 -4.07 -6.67 -17.86
N LYS A 65 -4.23 -7.01 -16.58
CA LYS A 65 -5.22 -7.98 -16.13
C LYS A 65 -6.66 -7.52 -16.39
N ALA A 66 -6.94 -6.24 -16.21
CA ALA A 66 -8.25 -5.65 -16.51
C ALA A 66 -8.52 -5.63 -18.02
N TYR A 67 -7.54 -5.19 -18.81
CA TYR A 67 -7.62 -5.19 -20.27
C TYR A 67 -7.95 -6.58 -20.82
N ASN A 68 -7.15 -7.59 -20.43
CA ASN A 68 -7.38 -8.97 -20.87
C ASN A 68 -8.76 -9.50 -20.48
N TRP A 69 -9.24 -9.14 -19.28
CA TRP A 69 -10.57 -9.54 -18.82
C TRP A 69 -11.66 -8.95 -19.72
N LEU A 70 -11.59 -7.66 -20.06
CA LEU A 70 -12.58 -6.98 -20.91
C LEU A 70 -12.63 -7.61 -22.31
N VAL A 71 -11.47 -7.77 -22.96
CA VAL A 71 -11.37 -8.37 -24.30
C VAL A 71 -11.91 -9.80 -24.32
N ASN A 72 -11.61 -10.59 -23.29
CA ASN A 72 -12.15 -11.96 -23.17
C ASN A 72 -13.69 -12.00 -23.04
N HIS A 73 -14.31 -10.89 -22.62
CA HIS A 73 -15.76 -10.73 -22.55
C HIS A 73 -16.32 -9.91 -23.73
N ARG A 74 -15.53 -9.75 -24.82
CA ARG A 74 -15.90 -9.01 -26.04
C ARG A 74 -16.19 -7.53 -25.79
N ILE A 75 -15.56 -6.96 -24.78
CA ILE A 75 -15.58 -5.53 -24.48
C ILE A 75 -14.23 -4.98 -24.88
N GLU A 76 -14.19 -4.15 -25.92
CA GLU A 76 -12.95 -3.56 -26.43
C GLU A 76 -12.75 -2.16 -25.82
N PRO A 77 -11.93 -2.02 -24.76
CA PRO A 77 -11.71 -0.73 -24.13
C PRO A 77 -10.91 0.22 -25.03
N ARG A 78 -11.20 1.52 -24.91
CA ARG A 78 -10.47 2.59 -25.60
C ARG A 78 -9.65 3.44 -24.64
N LEU A 79 -8.58 4.02 -25.17
CA LEU A 79 -7.74 4.98 -24.50
C LEU A 79 -8.16 6.41 -24.85
N TYR A 80 -8.31 7.24 -23.84
CA TYR A 80 -8.37 8.70 -23.99
C TYR A 80 -7.27 9.29 -23.11
N ASP A 81 -6.28 9.91 -23.73
CA ASP A 81 -5.16 10.53 -23.04
C ASP A 81 -5.68 11.67 -22.13
N ASP A 82 -5.19 11.78 -20.90
CA ASP A 82 -5.62 12.77 -19.90
C ASP A 82 -7.08 12.70 -19.42
N LEU A 83 -7.78 11.56 -19.61
CA LEU A 83 -9.10 11.37 -19.02
C LEU A 83 -9.02 11.37 -17.49
N HIS A 84 -9.68 12.33 -16.84
CA HIS A 84 -9.83 12.39 -15.39
C HIS A 84 -11.30 12.25 -14.92
N ALA A 85 -12.24 12.03 -15.83
CA ALA A 85 -13.64 11.78 -15.49
C ALA A 85 -13.82 10.44 -14.75
N LYS A 86 -14.93 10.30 -14.02
CA LYS A 86 -15.51 9.03 -13.57
C LYS A 86 -17.02 9.11 -13.76
N LEU A 87 -17.47 8.56 -14.88
CA LEU A 87 -18.84 8.58 -15.37
C LEU A 87 -19.21 7.14 -15.73
N TYR A 88 -20.31 6.68 -15.15
CA TYR A 88 -20.91 5.38 -15.41
C TYR A 88 -22.35 5.63 -15.79
N ILE A 89 -22.80 5.14 -16.95
CA ILE A 89 -24.17 5.25 -17.39
C ILE A 89 -24.64 3.84 -17.74
N MET A 90 -25.80 3.45 -17.24
CA MET A 90 -26.51 2.27 -17.69
C MET A 90 -27.89 2.71 -18.15
N HIS A 91 -28.26 2.36 -19.37
CA HIS A 91 -29.47 2.90 -19.99
C HIS A 91 -30.11 1.95 -20.99
N ASN A 92 -31.39 2.17 -21.23
CA ASN A 92 -32.12 1.56 -22.34
C ASN A 92 -33.05 2.61 -22.97
N ASN A 93 -33.94 2.19 -23.87
CA ASN A 93 -34.83 3.10 -24.59
C ASN A 93 -35.83 3.88 -23.70
N ASN A 94 -35.97 3.54 -22.42
CA ASN A 94 -36.96 4.13 -21.52
C ASN A 94 -36.33 4.88 -20.34
N ALA A 95 -35.26 4.33 -19.76
CA ALA A 95 -34.71 4.83 -18.50
C ALA A 95 -33.18 4.74 -18.45
N TYR A 96 -32.60 5.54 -17.57
CA TYR A 96 -31.18 5.53 -17.27
C TYR A 96 -30.91 5.57 -15.77
N ILE A 97 -29.73 5.07 -15.42
CA ILE A 97 -29.04 5.33 -14.17
C ILE A 97 -27.63 5.81 -14.52
N ALA A 98 -27.17 6.87 -13.87
CA ALA A 98 -25.81 7.35 -14.02
C ALA A 98 -25.17 7.58 -12.66
N LEU A 99 -23.88 7.25 -12.54
CA LEU A 99 -23.03 7.55 -11.40
C LEU A 99 -21.91 8.47 -11.86
N ILE A 100 -21.76 9.60 -11.18
CA ILE A 100 -20.77 10.63 -11.51
C ILE A 100 -20.07 11.06 -10.23
N GLY A 101 -18.74 11.06 -10.21
CA GLY A 101 -18.04 11.58 -9.04
C GLY A 101 -16.54 11.30 -9.07
N SER A 102 -16.01 10.92 -7.91
CA SER A 102 -14.58 10.74 -7.68
C SER A 102 -14.12 9.29 -7.74
N SER A 103 -15.05 8.33 -7.68
CA SER A 103 -14.78 6.88 -7.67
C SER A 103 -14.23 6.36 -8.99
N ASN A 104 -12.95 5.99 -9.04
CA ASN A 104 -12.39 5.21 -10.15
C ASN A 104 -12.88 3.75 -10.13
N LEU A 105 -12.83 3.07 -11.27
CA LEU A 105 -13.19 1.64 -11.40
C LEU A 105 -12.12 0.72 -10.79
N THR A 106 -12.03 0.77 -9.47
CA THR A 106 -11.13 -0.01 -8.64
C THR A 106 -11.88 -0.42 -7.38
N LYS A 107 -11.47 -1.52 -6.74
CA LYS A 107 -12.05 -1.91 -5.45
C LYS A 107 -11.97 -0.79 -4.41
N ARG A 108 -10.84 -0.07 -4.36
CA ARG A 108 -10.68 1.01 -3.37
C ARG A 108 -11.59 2.20 -3.67
N GLY A 109 -11.70 2.63 -4.92
CA GLY A 109 -12.62 3.71 -5.31
C GLY A 109 -14.06 3.36 -4.92
N LEU A 110 -14.52 2.17 -5.27
CA LEU A 110 -15.92 1.81 -5.04
C LEU A 110 -16.26 1.40 -3.60
N THR A 111 -15.29 1.05 -2.74
CA THR A 111 -15.61 0.45 -1.41
C THR A 111 -14.77 0.92 -0.22
N VAL A 112 -13.70 1.69 -0.40
CA VAL A 112 -12.75 1.98 0.70
C VAL A 112 -12.39 3.46 0.82
N ASN A 113 -12.11 4.10 -0.31
CA ASN A 113 -11.74 5.50 -0.33
C ASN A 113 -12.91 6.38 0.11
N PHE A 114 -12.59 7.54 0.68
CA PHE A 114 -13.60 8.57 0.87
C PHE A 114 -13.88 9.21 -0.49
N GLU A 115 -14.90 8.71 -1.17
CA GLU A 115 -15.38 9.21 -2.45
C GLU A 115 -16.73 9.89 -2.26
N VAL A 116 -17.04 10.83 -3.15
CA VAL A 116 -18.35 11.47 -3.23
C VAL A 116 -18.85 11.30 -4.66
N ASP A 117 -19.96 10.60 -4.79
CA ASP A 117 -20.61 10.36 -6.08
C ASP A 117 -22.06 10.83 -6.05
N VAL A 118 -22.56 11.19 -7.23
CA VAL A 118 -23.97 11.53 -7.45
C VAL A 118 -24.56 10.47 -8.37
N MET A 119 -25.61 9.82 -7.89
CA MET A 119 -26.43 8.91 -8.67
C MET A 119 -27.66 9.65 -9.21
N LEU A 120 -27.82 9.63 -10.53
CA LEU A 120 -28.96 10.13 -11.25
C LEU A 120 -29.77 8.95 -11.78
N LYS A 121 -31.09 9.01 -11.67
CA LYS A 121 -32.01 8.01 -12.21
C LYS A 121 -33.24 8.68 -12.78
N GLY A 122 -33.64 8.34 -13.99
CA GLY A 122 -34.80 8.93 -14.64
C GLY A 122 -35.11 8.33 -15.99
N GLU A 123 -35.93 9.02 -16.77
CA GLU A 123 -36.30 8.64 -18.13
C GLU A 123 -35.28 9.19 -19.13
N VAL A 124 -35.13 8.56 -20.29
CA VAL A 124 -34.21 9.05 -21.33
C VAL A 124 -34.66 10.37 -21.97
N THR A 125 -35.87 10.84 -21.67
CA THR A 125 -36.38 12.16 -22.02
C THR A 125 -35.85 13.26 -21.10
N ASP A 126 -35.18 12.92 -20.00
CA ASP A 126 -34.58 13.88 -19.09
C ASP A 126 -33.41 14.63 -19.76
N SER A 127 -33.38 15.96 -19.62
CA SER A 127 -32.28 16.78 -20.14
C SER A 127 -30.90 16.42 -19.58
N TYR A 128 -30.84 15.80 -18.40
CA TYR A 128 -29.59 15.30 -17.82
C TYR A 128 -29.05 14.10 -18.60
N TYR A 129 -29.91 13.17 -19.03
CA TYR A 129 -29.49 12.01 -19.80
C TYR A 129 -28.82 12.43 -21.12
N GLU A 130 -29.46 13.34 -21.86
CA GLU A 130 -28.91 13.86 -23.12
C GLU A 130 -27.52 14.49 -22.93
N GLN A 131 -27.34 15.27 -21.86
CA GLN A 131 -26.05 15.89 -21.54
C GLN A 131 -24.98 14.84 -21.21
N LEU A 132 -25.32 13.84 -20.40
CA LEU A 132 -24.38 12.78 -20.02
C LEU A 132 -23.97 11.92 -21.22
N LEU A 133 -24.93 11.55 -22.06
CA LEU A 133 -24.66 10.78 -23.27
C LEU A 133 -23.83 11.59 -24.26
N LYS A 134 -24.09 12.90 -24.39
CA LYS A 134 -23.26 13.80 -25.21
C LYS A 134 -21.82 13.86 -24.69
N ILE A 135 -21.62 13.97 -23.38
CA ILE A 135 -20.28 13.96 -22.75
C ILE A 135 -19.57 12.63 -23.04
N PHE A 136 -20.25 11.50 -22.81
CA PHE A 136 -19.68 10.18 -23.07
C PHE A 136 -19.30 10.00 -24.54
N ASN A 137 -20.21 10.32 -25.46
CA ASN A 137 -19.96 10.22 -26.90
C ASN A 137 -18.81 11.11 -27.36
N THR A 138 -18.66 12.30 -26.77
CA THR A 138 -17.52 13.18 -27.05
C THR A 138 -16.20 12.50 -26.67
N ILE A 139 -16.13 11.89 -25.48
CA ILE A 139 -14.97 11.15 -25.00
C ILE A 139 -14.72 9.91 -25.88
N TRP A 140 -15.75 9.12 -26.16
CA TRP A 140 -15.67 7.89 -26.95
C TRP A 140 -15.17 8.15 -28.37
N ASN A 141 -15.69 9.18 -29.04
CA ASN A 141 -15.32 9.50 -30.42
C ASN A 141 -13.90 10.05 -30.55
N ALA A 142 -13.38 10.70 -29.51
CA ALA A 142 -12.00 11.18 -29.46
C ALA A 142 -11.01 10.13 -28.92
N SER A 143 -11.51 9.02 -28.37
CA SER A 143 -10.68 7.91 -27.87
C SER A 143 -10.23 6.96 -28.99
N ARG A 144 -9.13 6.24 -28.74
CA ARG A 144 -8.51 5.31 -29.69
C ARG A 144 -8.42 3.89 -29.12
N PRO A 145 -8.36 2.83 -29.94
CA PRO A 145 -8.09 1.48 -29.45
C PRO A 145 -6.78 1.41 -28.64
N ILE A 146 -6.76 0.59 -27.59
CA ILE A 146 -5.56 0.36 -26.78
C ILE A 146 -4.63 -0.61 -27.51
N THR A 147 -3.36 -0.23 -27.70
CA THR A 147 -2.34 -1.07 -28.32
C THR A 147 -1.49 -1.80 -27.26
N GLN A 148 -0.72 -2.81 -27.67
CA GLN A 148 0.23 -3.47 -26.77
C GLN A 148 1.32 -2.51 -26.25
N ASN A 149 1.72 -1.52 -27.05
CA ASN A 149 2.68 -0.50 -26.64
C ASN A 149 2.10 0.40 -25.54
N ASP A 150 0.83 0.79 -25.64
CA ASP A 150 0.14 1.53 -24.59
C ASP A 150 0.11 0.73 -23.28
N LEU A 151 -0.24 -0.56 -23.36
CA LEU A 151 -0.26 -1.43 -22.19
C LEU A 151 1.12 -1.55 -21.52
N ALA A 152 2.19 -1.64 -22.30
CA ALA A 152 3.55 -1.69 -21.80
C ALA A 152 3.95 -0.37 -21.11
N LEU A 153 3.62 0.77 -21.71
CA LEU A 153 3.87 2.10 -21.15
C LEU A 153 3.09 2.33 -19.85
N LEU A 154 1.79 2.03 -19.83
CA LEU A 154 0.96 2.18 -18.64
C LEU A 154 1.47 1.29 -17.49
N GLN A 155 1.93 0.08 -17.78
CA GLN A 155 2.54 -0.81 -16.78
C GLN A 155 3.84 -0.24 -16.22
N SER A 156 4.71 0.34 -17.04
CA SER A 156 5.97 0.92 -16.57
C SER A 156 5.73 2.14 -15.70
N ILE A 157 4.81 3.04 -16.08
CA ILE A 157 4.39 4.19 -15.29
C ILE A 157 3.85 3.74 -13.93
N ASN A 158 2.91 2.78 -13.92
CA ASN A 158 2.33 2.26 -12.68
C ASN A 158 3.38 1.61 -11.76
N LYS A 159 4.38 0.92 -12.33
CA LYS A 159 5.50 0.35 -11.56
C LYS A 159 6.36 1.45 -10.94
N ASN A 160 6.70 2.50 -11.71
CA ASN A 160 7.52 3.60 -11.24
C ASN A 160 6.82 4.40 -10.13
N VAL A 161 5.53 4.68 -10.30
CA VAL A 161 4.72 5.34 -9.25
C VAL A 161 4.71 4.51 -7.98
N LYS A 162 4.52 3.18 -8.08
CA LYS A 162 4.56 2.29 -6.92
C LYS A 162 5.94 2.34 -6.24
N VAL A 163 7.03 2.27 -7.00
CA VAL A 163 8.40 2.36 -6.46
C VAL A 163 8.61 3.69 -5.72
N THR A 164 8.18 4.81 -6.28
CA THR A 164 8.31 6.13 -5.65
C THR A 164 7.49 6.23 -4.36
N ILE A 165 6.23 5.76 -4.37
CA ILE A 165 5.38 5.74 -3.17
C ILE A 165 6.04 4.90 -2.08
N THR A 166 6.46 3.67 -2.41
CA THR A 166 7.15 2.79 -1.46
C THR A 166 8.42 3.44 -0.92
N ARG A 167 9.22 4.10 -1.78
CA ARG A 167 10.43 4.81 -1.34
C ARG A 167 10.10 5.96 -0.36
N ASN A 168 9.07 6.74 -0.64
CA ASN A 168 8.67 7.85 0.23
C ASN A 168 8.13 7.36 1.58
N GLU A 169 7.34 6.28 1.57
CA GLU A 169 6.87 5.63 2.80
C GLU A 169 8.05 5.10 3.63
N ILE A 170 9.02 4.45 2.98
CA ILE A 170 10.26 4.00 3.62
C ILE A 170 10.99 5.18 4.28
N ILE A 171 11.26 6.27 3.55
CA ILE A 171 11.97 7.45 4.08
C ILE A 171 11.23 8.04 5.29
N HIS A 172 9.90 8.12 5.23
CA HIS A 172 9.10 8.64 6.33
C HIS A 172 9.24 7.78 7.59
N ILE A 173 9.17 6.45 7.44
CA ILE A 173 9.27 5.54 8.57
C ILE A 173 10.70 5.51 9.13
N GLU A 174 11.74 5.55 8.28
CA GLU A 174 13.14 5.69 8.71
C GLU A 174 13.32 6.94 9.58
N HIS A 175 12.76 8.08 9.16
CA HIS A 175 12.81 9.31 9.94
C HIS A 175 12.16 9.18 11.32
N GLN A 176 11.01 8.51 11.42
CA GLN A 176 10.35 8.28 12.72
C GLN A 176 11.19 7.36 13.62
N ALA A 177 11.70 6.26 13.08
CA ALA A 177 12.53 5.32 13.82
C ALA A 177 13.83 5.99 14.35
N LEU A 178 14.44 6.87 13.56
CA LEU A 178 15.64 7.61 13.95
C LEU A 178 15.36 8.68 15.02
N LYS A 179 14.20 9.35 14.91
CA LYS A 179 13.73 10.29 15.94
C LYS A 179 13.55 9.58 17.28
N LEU A 180 12.98 8.38 17.27
CA LEU A 180 12.84 7.52 18.47
C LEU A 180 14.19 7.15 19.08
N LEU A 181 15.19 6.83 18.25
CA LEU A 181 16.54 6.47 18.71
C LEU A 181 17.40 7.68 19.11
N GLY A 182 16.94 8.91 18.84
CA GLY A 182 17.69 10.13 19.11
C GLY A 182 19.00 10.20 18.31
N ILE A 183 18.95 9.78 17.04
CA ILE A 183 20.08 9.76 16.11
C ILE A 183 19.93 10.92 15.13
N ASN A 184 21.03 11.59 14.79
CA ASN A 184 21.01 12.74 13.90
C ASN A 184 21.03 12.35 12.41
N LYS A 185 20.80 13.34 11.54
CA LYS A 185 20.77 13.16 10.08
C LYS A 185 22.13 12.72 9.50
N ASP A 186 23.23 13.08 10.14
CA ASP A 186 24.58 12.71 9.67
C ASP A 186 24.83 11.20 9.80
N ALA A 187 24.36 10.59 10.89
CA ALA A 187 24.40 9.14 11.03
C ALA A 187 23.55 8.44 9.94
N LEU A 188 22.42 9.03 9.52
CA LEU A 188 21.61 8.49 8.43
C LEU A 188 22.32 8.51 7.08
N ILE A 189 23.06 9.59 6.79
CA ILE A 189 23.87 9.69 5.56
C ILE A 189 24.90 8.56 5.54
N LYS A 190 25.53 8.26 6.68
CA LYS A 190 26.49 7.16 6.81
C LYS A 190 25.85 5.77 6.63
N CYS A 191 24.62 5.57 7.10
CA CYS A 191 23.89 4.32 6.87
C CYS A 191 23.63 4.05 5.38
N LYS A 192 23.47 5.12 4.58
CA LYS A 192 23.20 5.07 3.14
C LYS A 192 24.47 5.18 2.28
N SER A 193 25.63 5.27 2.93
CA SER A 193 26.92 5.36 2.25
C SER A 193 27.26 4.04 1.56
N THR A 194 27.90 4.14 0.39
CA THR A 194 28.50 2.97 -0.27
C THR A 194 29.79 2.53 0.42
N ASP A 195 30.37 3.40 1.24
CA ASP A 195 31.56 3.11 2.05
C ASP A 195 31.24 2.12 3.19
N LYS A 196 32.14 1.15 3.40
CA LYS A 196 31.95 0.09 4.40
C LYS A 196 32.14 0.61 5.83
N GLU A 197 33.05 1.53 6.07
CA GLU A 197 33.34 2.03 7.41
C GLU A 197 32.27 3.02 7.89
N ASP A 198 31.73 3.84 6.98
CA ASP A 198 30.56 4.68 7.25
C ASP A 198 29.35 3.85 7.69
N ARG A 199 29.03 2.78 6.95
CA ARG A 199 27.92 1.89 7.32
C ARG A 199 28.15 1.25 8.68
N LYS A 200 29.37 0.78 8.95
CA LYS A 200 29.75 0.21 10.24
C LYS A 200 29.63 1.23 11.38
N GLN A 201 30.02 2.49 11.15
CA GLN A 201 29.89 3.56 12.14
C GLN A 201 28.41 3.90 12.43
N CYS A 202 27.57 3.93 11.40
CA CYS A 202 26.12 4.06 11.56
C CYS A 202 25.57 2.90 12.42
N ILE A 203 25.88 1.65 12.06
CA ILE A 203 25.39 0.46 12.77
C ILE A 203 25.83 0.53 14.24
N ASN A 204 27.09 0.85 14.52
CA ASN A 204 27.59 1.01 15.88
C ASN A 204 26.88 2.12 16.66
N THR A 205 26.51 3.22 16.00
CA THR A 205 25.78 4.33 16.63
C THR A 205 24.37 3.91 17.03
N ILE A 206 23.66 3.24 16.13
CA ILE A 206 22.32 2.68 16.39
C ILE A 206 22.39 1.63 17.50
N TYR A 207 23.37 0.74 17.41
CA TYR A 207 23.62 -0.33 18.37
C TYR A 207 23.89 0.21 19.77
N ASN A 208 24.79 1.19 19.91
CA ASN A 208 25.09 1.81 21.20
C ASN A 208 23.89 2.56 21.79
N LYS A 209 23.01 3.13 20.95
CA LYS A 209 21.76 3.76 21.41
C LYS A 209 20.77 2.73 21.92
N LEU A 210 20.55 1.64 21.19
CA LEU A 210 19.73 0.52 21.63
C LEU A 210 20.27 -0.08 22.94
N ARG A 211 21.58 -0.35 23.02
CA ARG A 211 22.24 -0.84 24.24
C ARG A 211 22.07 0.11 25.44
N ARG A 212 22.17 1.42 25.23
CA ARG A 212 21.95 2.41 26.31
C ARG A 212 20.49 2.48 26.75
N LEU A 213 19.55 2.34 25.82
CA LEU A 213 18.12 2.24 26.14
C LEU A 213 17.81 1.00 26.98
N THR A 214 18.62 -0.06 26.88
CA THR A 214 18.42 -1.29 27.65
C THR A 214 19.26 -1.38 28.92
N GLN A 215 20.24 -0.50 29.16
CA GLN A 215 21.10 -0.57 30.34
C GLN A 215 20.66 0.31 31.53
N GLY A 216 19.59 1.11 31.40
CA GLY A 216 19.05 1.90 32.52
C GLY A 216 17.92 1.20 33.27
N ASN A 217 17.86 1.36 34.60
CA ASN A 217 16.80 0.89 35.51
C ASN A 217 15.40 0.97 34.86
N THR A 218 14.75 -0.17 34.54
CA THR A 218 13.32 -0.45 34.22
C THR A 218 12.45 0.60 33.49
N LEU A 219 12.56 1.90 33.79
CA LEU A 219 11.93 3.05 33.15
C LEU A 219 12.27 3.24 31.64
N PRO A 220 13.52 3.07 31.16
CA PRO A 220 13.85 3.23 29.74
C PRO A 220 13.24 2.17 28.83
N GLU A 221 13.16 0.91 29.29
CA GLU A 221 12.53 -0.18 28.52
C GLU A 221 11.02 0.06 28.42
N GLN A 222 10.36 0.40 29.52
CA GLN A 222 8.92 0.66 29.53
C GLN A 222 8.56 1.94 28.76
N ALA A 223 9.41 2.98 28.82
CA ALA A 223 9.29 4.19 28.00
C ALA A 223 9.49 3.88 26.52
N PHE A 224 10.49 3.07 26.16
CA PHE A 224 10.74 2.63 24.80
C PHE A 224 9.58 1.80 24.23
N ARG A 225 9.06 0.82 25.00
CA ARG A 225 7.85 0.05 24.64
C ARG A 225 6.64 0.96 24.47
N THR A 226 6.45 1.93 25.36
CA THR A 226 5.33 2.89 25.30
C THR A 226 5.44 3.81 24.08
N GLU A 227 6.65 4.25 23.73
CA GLU A 227 6.86 5.16 22.61
C GLU A 227 6.75 4.44 21.25
N ILE A 228 7.23 3.19 21.16
CA ILE A 228 7.11 2.39 19.95
C ILE A 228 5.67 1.89 19.74
N SER A 229 4.97 1.44 20.79
CA SER A 229 3.57 0.98 20.68
C SER A 229 2.58 2.05 20.25
N LYS A 230 2.91 3.34 20.45
CA LYS A 230 2.11 4.49 19.96
C LYS A 230 2.28 4.75 18.46
N ASN A 231 3.27 4.14 17.80
CA ASN A 231 3.59 4.41 16.40
C ASN A 231 3.05 3.32 15.46
N ALA A 232 1.80 3.49 14.99
CA ALA A 232 1.13 2.58 14.04
C ALA A 232 1.91 2.38 12.71
N HIS A 233 2.85 3.26 12.40
CA HIS A 233 3.70 3.16 11.22
C HIS A 233 4.80 2.08 11.33
N ILE A 234 5.06 1.53 12.52
CA ILE A 234 6.09 0.51 12.77
C ILE A 234 5.64 -0.90 12.36
N GLU A 235 4.33 -1.20 12.37
CA GLU A 235 3.83 -2.47 11.80
C GLU A 235 4.07 -2.53 10.27
N LYS A 236 3.86 -1.40 9.59
CA LYS A 236 4.13 -1.26 8.16
C LYS A 236 5.62 -1.31 7.84
N LEU A 237 6.46 -0.83 8.77
CA LEU A 237 7.92 -0.99 8.71
C LEU A 237 8.28 -2.47 8.57
N GLY A 238 7.79 -3.33 9.45
CA GLY A 238 8.09 -4.77 9.43
C GLY A 238 7.87 -5.43 8.08
N LYS A 239 6.74 -5.18 7.44
CA LYS A 239 6.43 -5.70 6.09
C LYS A 239 7.45 -5.21 5.04
N LEU A 240 7.80 -3.93 5.08
CA LEU A 240 8.77 -3.33 4.16
C LEU A 240 10.21 -3.83 4.40
N CYS A 241 10.59 -4.12 5.64
CA CYS A 241 11.94 -4.59 5.98
C CYS A 241 12.23 -6.01 5.49
N HIS A 242 11.19 -6.80 5.22
CA HIS A 242 11.31 -8.13 4.62
C HIS A 242 11.32 -8.10 3.09
N GLU A 243 10.78 -7.03 2.48
CA GLU A 243 10.54 -6.94 1.03
C GLU A 243 11.51 -6.01 0.27
N ALA A 244 12.22 -5.11 0.97
CA ALA A 244 13.06 -4.09 0.33
C ALA A 244 14.51 -4.58 0.08
N PRO A 245 15.09 -4.32 -1.12
CA PRO A 245 16.50 -4.60 -1.40
C PRO A 245 17.41 -3.79 -0.47
N SER A 246 18.50 -4.43 -0.03
CA SER A 246 19.47 -3.95 0.96
C SER A 246 20.08 -2.57 0.65
N GLU A 247 20.02 -2.12 -0.60
CA GLU A 247 20.58 -0.83 -1.06
C GLU A 247 19.72 0.40 -0.73
N TRP A 248 18.42 0.23 -0.46
CA TRP A 248 17.48 1.34 -0.31
C TRP A 248 17.13 1.65 1.15
N PHE A 249 17.64 0.84 2.07
CA PHE A 249 17.04 0.64 3.37
C PHE A 249 18.09 0.62 4.47
N LEU A 250 17.70 1.01 5.69
CA LEU A 250 18.51 0.84 6.91
C LEU A 250 19.03 -0.60 7.15
N GLY A 251 18.63 -1.61 6.37
CA GLY A 251 19.13 -2.98 6.49
C GLY A 251 18.84 -3.59 7.86
N ILE A 252 19.87 -4.13 8.51
CA ILE A 252 19.81 -4.72 9.87
C ILE A 252 19.16 -3.80 10.89
N PRO A 253 19.53 -2.52 11.01
CA PRO A 253 18.87 -1.61 11.93
C PRO A 253 17.35 -1.60 11.81
N CYS A 254 16.75 -1.74 10.62
CA CYS A 254 15.30 -1.91 10.59
C CYS A 254 14.86 -3.22 11.24
N ILE A 255 15.46 -4.35 10.83
CA ILE A 255 15.08 -5.67 11.35
C ILE A 255 15.15 -5.67 12.87
N MET A 256 16.18 -5.03 13.46
CA MET A 256 16.31 -4.87 14.91
C MET A 256 15.23 -3.97 15.52
N ILE A 257 14.92 -2.82 14.91
CA ILE A 257 13.87 -1.91 15.39
C ILE A 257 12.50 -2.59 15.36
N TYR A 258 12.21 -3.33 14.29
CA TYR A 258 10.97 -4.09 14.16
C TYR A 258 10.90 -5.27 15.13
N THR A 259 12.00 -5.99 15.32
CA THR A 259 12.09 -7.08 16.30
C THR A 259 11.89 -6.56 17.72
N ALA A 260 12.49 -5.41 18.05
CA ALA A 260 12.30 -4.75 19.33
C ALA A 260 10.85 -4.28 19.54
N TYR A 261 10.14 -3.91 18.47
CA TYR A 261 8.70 -3.63 18.51
C TYR A 261 7.88 -4.88 18.81
N GLU A 262 8.11 -5.99 18.11
CA GLU A 262 7.40 -7.25 18.32
C GLU A 262 7.58 -7.76 19.75
N LEU A 263 8.82 -7.81 20.23
CA LEU A 263 9.14 -8.18 21.62
C LEU A 263 8.56 -7.19 22.65
N GLY A 264 8.38 -5.92 22.25
CA GLY A 264 7.74 -4.89 23.06
C GLY A 264 6.24 -5.12 23.26
N LEU A 265 5.55 -5.65 22.25
CA LEU A 265 4.13 -6.02 22.28
C LEU A 265 3.88 -7.32 23.04
N GLU A 266 4.80 -8.27 22.92
CA GLU A 266 4.81 -9.45 23.76
C GLU A 266 5.07 -8.97 25.21
N LYS A 267 4.11 -9.17 26.11
CA LYS A 267 4.22 -8.76 27.53
C LYS A 267 5.26 -9.58 28.32
N ARG A 268 6.40 -9.93 27.70
CA ARG A 268 7.53 -10.61 28.32
C ARG A 268 8.16 -9.70 29.37
N THR A 269 8.36 -10.25 30.56
CA THR A 269 9.07 -9.61 31.67
C THR A 269 10.55 -9.97 31.63
N TYR A 270 11.41 -8.97 31.56
CA TYR A 270 12.86 -9.13 31.56
C TYR A 270 13.43 -8.73 32.92
N ASN A 271 14.24 -9.61 33.53
CA ASN A 271 14.82 -9.37 34.86
C ASN A 271 16.02 -8.40 34.85
N SER A 272 16.59 -8.12 33.67
CA SER A 272 17.60 -7.08 33.44
C SER A 272 17.60 -6.69 31.96
N GLY A 273 17.86 -5.44 31.60
CA GLY A 273 17.76 -5.04 30.18
C GLY A 273 18.84 -5.62 29.26
N ILE A 274 19.85 -6.33 29.80
CA ILE A 274 20.73 -7.19 28.98
C ILE A 274 19.91 -8.30 28.29
N SER A 275 18.91 -8.87 28.97
CA SER A 275 18.08 -9.96 28.43
C SER A 275 17.14 -9.53 27.31
N PHE A 276 16.57 -8.31 27.34
CA PHE A 276 15.79 -7.79 26.21
C PHE A 276 16.65 -7.53 24.97
N TYR A 277 17.87 -7.04 25.18
CA TYR A 277 18.78 -6.75 24.07
C TYR A 277 19.32 -8.00 23.40
N GLU A 278 19.62 -9.02 24.19
CA GLU A 278 19.98 -10.36 23.73
C GLU A 278 18.85 -10.94 22.86
N ASP A 279 17.60 -10.91 23.33
CA ASP A 279 16.43 -11.36 22.56
C ASP A 279 16.26 -10.59 21.24
N VAL A 280 16.44 -9.27 21.24
CA VAL A 280 16.37 -8.46 20.00
C VAL A 280 17.41 -8.93 18.99
N LEU A 281 18.64 -9.24 19.43
CA LEU A 281 19.71 -9.68 18.55
C LEU A 281 19.48 -11.12 18.04
N GLU A 282 19.06 -12.04 18.91
CA GLU A 282 18.78 -13.43 18.52
C GLU A 282 17.61 -13.52 17.53
N GLU A 283 16.51 -12.82 17.80
CA GLU A 283 15.35 -12.80 16.91
C GLU A 283 15.64 -12.06 15.59
N SER A 284 16.45 -11.00 15.63
CA SER A 284 16.89 -10.30 14.41
C SER A 284 17.79 -11.17 13.54
N LEU A 285 18.68 -11.96 14.15
CA LEU A 285 19.54 -12.93 13.47
C LEU A 285 18.69 -14.02 12.80
N ASN A 286 17.71 -14.56 13.51
CA ASN A 286 16.78 -15.56 12.97
C ASN A 286 15.98 -15.04 11.78
N LYS A 287 15.56 -13.77 11.80
CA LYS A 287 14.87 -13.11 10.68
C LYS A 287 15.81 -12.87 9.51
N THR A 288 17.04 -12.42 9.77
CA THR A 288 18.02 -12.08 8.72
C THR A 288 18.53 -13.32 7.98
N ARG A 289 18.73 -14.45 8.67
CA ARG A 289 19.12 -15.73 8.06
C ARG A 289 18.10 -16.26 7.03
N LYS A 290 16.85 -15.82 7.08
CA LYS A 290 15.78 -16.20 6.13
C LYS A 290 15.82 -15.36 4.85
N ILE A 291 16.61 -14.30 4.80
CA ILE A 291 16.72 -13.38 3.67
C ILE A 291 18.03 -13.69 2.92
N LYS A 292 17.93 -14.18 1.68
CA LYS A 292 19.09 -14.36 0.81
C LYS A 292 19.69 -12.98 0.48
N GLU A 293 21.02 -12.88 0.41
CA GLU A 293 21.82 -11.68 0.04
C GLU A 293 22.27 -10.73 1.18
N ILE A 294 22.21 -11.13 2.46
CA ILE A 294 22.67 -10.28 3.58
C ILE A 294 23.76 -10.94 4.46
N GLU A 295 24.78 -11.53 3.84
CA GLU A 295 25.85 -12.28 4.54
C GLU A 295 26.68 -11.43 5.51
N ASN A 296 26.99 -10.18 5.14
CA ASN A 296 27.74 -9.24 5.99
C ASN A 296 26.97 -8.84 7.27
N ALA A 297 25.64 -8.95 7.24
CA ALA A 297 24.79 -8.60 8.37
C ALA A 297 24.77 -9.68 9.44
N THR A 298 24.60 -10.92 9.00
CA THR A 298 24.61 -12.11 9.84
C THR A 298 25.89 -12.15 10.68
N ASN A 299 27.04 -11.95 10.03
CA ASN A 299 28.35 -11.93 10.68
C ASN A 299 28.47 -10.85 11.78
N PHE A 300 27.87 -9.67 11.57
CA PHE A 300 27.91 -8.59 12.57
C PHE A 300 27.04 -8.90 13.79
N ILE A 301 25.80 -9.36 13.58
CA ILE A 301 24.88 -9.70 14.69
C ILE A 301 25.48 -10.85 15.52
N GLU A 302 26.10 -11.83 14.88
CA GLU A 302 26.79 -12.95 15.55
C GLU A 302 27.96 -12.48 16.42
N GLN A 303 28.78 -11.53 15.94
CA GLN A 303 29.88 -10.96 16.71
C GLN A 303 29.41 -10.21 17.96
N GLU A 304 28.29 -9.49 17.87
CA GLU A 304 27.73 -8.76 19.02
C GLU A 304 27.05 -9.69 20.03
N LEU A 305 26.34 -10.72 19.57
CA LEU A 305 25.83 -11.77 20.44
C LEU A 305 26.95 -12.45 21.23
N ALA A 306 28.09 -12.74 20.58
CA ALA A 306 29.25 -13.32 21.25
C ALA A 306 29.81 -12.40 22.34
N LYS A 307 29.87 -11.08 22.11
CA LYS A 307 30.33 -10.12 23.13
C LYS A 307 29.40 -10.06 24.34
N ILE A 308 28.09 -10.07 24.13
CA ILE A 308 27.10 -10.04 25.22
C ILE A 308 27.18 -11.30 26.06
N LYS A 309 27.32 -12.47 25.42
CA LYS A 309 27.47 -13.76 26.12
C LYS A 309 28.74 -13.79 26.96
N ASN A 310 29.86 -13.30 26.43
CA ASN A 310 31.11 -13.17 27.19
C ASN A 310 31.00 -12.18 28.36
N ASP A 311 30.33 -11.02 28.16
CA ASP A 311 30.10 -10.03 29.23
C ASP A 311 29.21 -10.59 30.36
N LYS A 312 28.28 -11.50 30.03
CA LYS A 312 27.38 -12.16 30.97
C LYS A 312 28.13 -13.24 31.78
N GLU A 313 28.89 -14.10 31.11
CA GLU A 313 29.75 -15.11 31.75
C GLU A 313 30.76 -14.46 32.71
N TYR A 314 31.37 -13.35 32.31
CA TYR A 314 32.31 -12.60 33.17
C TYR A 314 31.64 -12.02 34.42
N LYS A 315 30.40 -11.53 34.32
CA LYS A 315 29.64 -11.01 35.46
C LYS A 315 29.17 -12.12 36.41
N GLU A 316 28.75 -13.25 35.87
CA GLU A 316 28.33 -14.41 36.67
C GLU A 316 29.50 -14.98 37.49
N GLN A 317 30.72 -15.01 36.92
CA GLN A 317 31.95 -15.44 37.61
C GLN A 317 32.42 -14.50 38.74
N ILE A 318 32.04 -13.21 38.69
CA ILE A 318 32.45 -12.21 39.70
C ILE A 318 31.42 -12.07 40.83
N ILE A 319 30.15 -12.34 40.55
CA ILE A 319 29.04 -12.15 41.50
C ILE A 319 28.79 -13.41 42.35
N HIS A 320 29.22 -14.58 41.87
CA HIS A 320 29.21 -15.81 42.65
C HIS A 320 30.62 -16.46 42.69
N PRO A 321 31.48 -16.08 43.66
CA PRO A 321 32.67 -16.84 44.01
C PRO A 321 32.33 -18.22 44.59
#